data_AF-A0A553PPD3-F1
#
_entry.id   AF-A0A553PPD3-F1
#
_cell.length_a   1.000
_cell.length_b   1.000
_cell.length_c   1.000
_cell.angle_alpha   90.00
_cell.angle_beta   90.00
_cell.angle_gamma   90.00
#
_symmetry.space_group_name_H-M   'P 1'
#
loop_
_entity.id
_entity.type
_entity.pdbx_description
1 polymer ?
#
loop_
_entity_poly.entity_id
_entity_poly.type
_entity_poly.pdbx_seq_one_letter_code
_entity_poly.pdbx_strand_id
1 'polypeptide(L)'
;MKFLSLVAVVALAATVSADCETCKVGVNAILDYLGSNSEVTEEAAIVKDACCPALDDPEGCGTGVDTWWPAIVNALQASDNIADIACAALDPSCIVTKAWDCDTCKARLDDLLNVATGDAQTAALLAYLKGPAFCDDASVSPDAAVCGDFVDALAPCAIDSLVAVVQAEPDRFCNEIFQLC
;
A
#
# COMPACT_ATOMS: atom_id res chain seq x y z
N MET A 1 22.66 1.94 -60.99
CA MET A 1 22.15 2.75 -59.86
C MET A 1 20.92 2.07 -59.30
N LYS A 2 20.91 1.83 -57.97
CA LYS A 2 19.73 1.77 -57.07
C LYS A 2 18.74 0.60 -57.31
N PHE A 3 18.30 -0.17 -56.32
CA PHE A 3 18.54 -0.24 -54.88
C PHE A 3 18.16 -1.66 -54.42
N LEU A 4 18.93 -2.21 -53.50
CA LEU A 4 18.47 -3.24 -52.57
C LEU A 4 17.29 -2.68 -51.77
N SER A 5 16.20 -3.42 -51.61
CA SER A 5 15.21 -3.11 -50.58
C SER A 5 14.87 -4.36 -49.80
N LEU A 6 15.14 -4.23 -48.51
CA LEU A 6 15.14 -5.25 -47.49
C LEU A 6 13.75 -5.87 -47.28
N VAL A 7 13.79 -7.16 -46.95
CA VAL A 7 12.76 -7.91 -46.25
C VAL A 7 12.40 -7.18 -44.96
N ALA A 8 11.14 -6.70 -44.84
CA ALA A 8 10.59 -6.27 -43.58
C ALA A 8 10.09 -7.51 -42.82
N VAL A 9 10.90 -7.98 -41.88
CA VAL A 9 10.44 -8.91 -40.84
C VAL A 9 9.52 -8.10 -39.93
N VAL A 10 8.22 -8.39 -39.99
CA VAL A 10 7.26 -7.90 -39.00
C VAL A 10 7.55 -8.66 -37.71
N ALA A 11 8.38 -8.08 -36.84
CA ALA A 11 8.47 -8.52 -35.47
C ALA A 11 7.14 -8.15 -34.79
N LEU A 12 6.33 -9.15 -34.42
CA LEU A 12 5.35 -8.99 -33.36
C LEU A 12 6.15 -8.74 -32.08
N ALA A 13 6.43 -7.48 -31.78
CA ALA A 13 6.71 -7.08 -30.42
C ALA A 13 5.38 -7.19 -29.68
N ALA A 14 5.22 -8.24 -28.86
CA ALA A 14 4.30 -8.14 -27.73
C ALA A 14 4.78 -6.94 -26.91
N THR A 15 4.09 -5.81 -27.05
CA THR A 15 4.31 -4.64 -26.20
C THR A 15 3.94 -5.08 -24.79
N VAL A 16 4.94 -5.35 -23.96
CA VAL A 16 4.79 -5.18 -22.52
C VAL A 16 4.37 -3.72 -22.36
N SER A 17 3.10 -3.48 -22.07
CA SER A 17 2.48 -2.16 -22.13
C SER A 17 3.14 -1.23 -21.11
N ALA A 18 3.57 -0.06 -21.57
CA ALA A 18 4.14 1.01 -20.74
C ALA A 18 3.13 1.64 -19.75
N ASP A 19 1.94 1.05 -19.60
CA ASP A 19 0.76 1.68 -19.01
C ASP A 19 0.53 1.32 -17.53
N CYS A 20 1.09 0.21 -17.04
CA CYS A 20 1.04 -0.07 -15.60
C CYS A 20 1.96 0.88 -14.81
N GLU A 21 2.90 1.54 -15.48
CA GLU A 21 3.78 2.53 -14.85
C GLU A 21 3.00 3.69 -14.25
N THR A 22 1.92 4.14 -14.91
CA THR A 22 1.06 5.21 -14.38
C THR A 22 0.39 4.77 -13.08
N CYS A 23 -0.09 3.53 -13.01
CA CYS A 23 -0.63 2.99 -11.77
C CYS A 23 0.44 2.93 -10.69
N LYS A 24 1.64 2.42 -10.99
CA LYS A 24 2.73 2.30 -10.02
C LYS A 24 3.16 3.65 -9.47
N VAL A 25 3.27 4.67 -10.33
CA VAL A 25 3.54 6.05 -9.91
C VAL A 25 2.46 6.54 -8.93
N GLY A 26 1.19 6.27 -9.21
CA GLY A 26 0.08 6.63 -8.30
C GLY A 26 0.15 5.89 -6.97
N VAL A 27 0.37 4.57 -6.98
CA VAL A 27 0.49 3.77 -5.75
C VAL A 27 1.71 4.18 -4.93
N ASN A 28 2.85 4.44 -5.57
CA ASN A 28 4.05 4.92 -4.87
C ASN A 28 3.84 6.31 -4.27
N ALA A 29 3.13 7.22 -4.94
CA ALA A 29 2.79 8.52 -4.36
C ALA A 29 1.93 8.38 -3.09
N ILE A 30 1.03 7.40 -3.06
CA ILE A 30 0.23 7.08 -1.87
C ILE A 30 1.13 6.52 -0.76
N LEU A 31 2.02 5.57 -1.07
CA LEU A 31 2.96 5.01 -0.08
C LEU A 31 3.94 6.05 0.48
N ASP A 32 4.39 6.98 -0.36
CA ASP A 32 5.25 8.10 0.05
C ASP A 32 4.51 9.05 1.00
N TYR A 33 3.24 9.35 0.70
CA TYR A 33 2.39 10.17 1.57
C TYR A 33 2.16 9.51 2.93
N LEU A 34 1.70 8.25 2.94
CA LEU A 34 1.37 7.50 4.15
C LEU A 34 2.60 7.29 5.07
N GLY A 35 3.79 7.10 4.50
CA GLY A 35 5.02 7.03 5.31
C GLY A 35 5.70 8.37 5.59
N SER A 36 5.05 9.50 5.29
CA SER A 36 5.51 10.80 5.80
C SER A 36 5.38 10.85 7.32
N ASN A 37 6.27 11.56 8.01
CA ASN A 37 6.29 11.59 9.48
C ASN A 37 4.96 12.03 10.12
N SER A 38 4.22 12.94 9.45
CA SER A 38 2.90 13.38 9.92
C SER A 38 1.88 12.25 9.82
N GLU A 39 1.83 11.56 8.69
CA GLU A 39 0.88 10.47 8.46
C GLU A 39 1.21 9.27 9.35
N VAL A 40 2.48 8.86 9.48
CA VAL A 40 2.89 7.79 10.41
C VAL A 40 2.41 8.06 11.85
N THR A 41 2.43 9.32 12.28
CA THR A 41 1.96 9.71 13.62
C THR A 41 0.44 9.67 13.70
N GLU A 42 -0.26 10.16 12.68
CA GLU A 42 -1.72 10.16 12.59
C GLU A 42 -2.27 8.73 12.54
N GLU A 43 -1.71 7.88 11.67
CA GLU A 43 -2.04 6.47 11.54
C GLU A 43 -1.88 5.72 12.87
N ALA A 44 -0.75 5.91 13.56
CA ALA A 44 -0.51 5.29 14.86
C ALA A 44 -1.58 5.72 15.90
N ALA A 45 -2.00 6.99 15.88
CA ALA A 45 -3.05 7.46 16.77
C ALA A 45 -4.41 6.84 16.43
N ILE A 46 -4.78 6.79 15.14
CA ILE A 46 -6.02 6.16 14.66
C ILE A 46 -6.06 4.69 15.08
N VAL A 47 -4.97 3.96 14.83
CA VAL A 47 -4.87 2.53 15.13
C VAL A 47 -4.96 2.28 16.64
N LYS A 48 -4.29 3.08 17.47
CA LYS A 48 -4.41 2.97 18.94
C LYS A 48 -5.84 3.19 19.39
N ASP A 49 -6.48 4.27 18.94
CA ASP A 49 -7.81 4.66 19.38
C ASP A 49 -8.88 3.66 18.93
N ALA A 50 -8.75 3.13 17.71
CA ALA A 50 -9.72 2.19 17.15
C ALA A 50 -9.52 0.75 17.65
N CYS A 51 -8.27 0.28 17.76
CA CYS A 51 -7.98 -1.15 17.89
C CYS A 51 -7.61 -1.58 19.30
N CYS A 52 -6.83 -0.79 20.04
CA CYS A 52 -6.34 -1.21 21.35
C CYS A 52 -7.43 -1.38 22.43
N PRO A 53 -8.51 -0.58 22.49
CA PRO A 53 -9.53 -0.74 23.52
C PRO A 53 -10.25 -2.10 23.52
N ALA A 54 -10.23 -2.81 22.39
CA ALA A 54 -10.89 -4.10 22.22
C ALA A 54 -10.00 -5.30 22.59
N LEU A 55 -8.70 -5.10 22.87
CA LEU A 55 -7.75 -6.16 23.20
C LEU A 55 -7.68 -6.43 24.70
N ASP A 56 -7.17 -7.61 25.06
CA ASP A 56 -7.01 -8.03 26.47
C ASP A 56 -6.03 -7.15 27.26
N ASP A 57 -5.06 -6.54 26.57
CA ASP A 57 -4.10 -5.59 27.13
C ASP A 57 -4.04 -4.29 26.30
N PRO A 58 -4.96 -3.33 26.54
CA PRO A 58 -5.00 -2.08 25.81
C PRO A 58 -3.74 -1.20 25.98
N GLU A 59 -3.11 -1.23 27.17
CA GLU A 59 -1.90 -0.44 27.46
C GLU A 59 -0.68 -1.03 26.74
N GLY A 60 -0.54 -2.36 26.78
CA GLY A 60 0.47 -3.08 26.02
C GLY A 60 0.30 -2.90 24.51
N CYS A 61 -0.94 -2.93 24.00
CA CYS A 61 -1.23 -2.61 22.60
C CYS A 61 -0.77 -1.20 22.24
N GLY A 62 -1.14 -0.18 23.03
CA GLY A 62 -0.75 1.20 22.78
C GLY A 62 0.78 1.38 22.74
N THR A 63 1.47 0.76 23.68
CA THR A 63 2.95 0.74 23.71
C THR A 63 3.54 0.04 22.49
N GLY A 64 2.94 -1.08 22.06
CA GLY A 64 3.34 -1.81 20.86
C GLY A 64 3.18 -0.95 19.61
N VAL A 65 2.05 -0.27 19.43
CA VAL A 65 1.84 0.65 18.30
C VAL A 65 2.88 1.78 18.33
N ASP A 66 3.09 2.45 19.46
CA ASP A 66 4.09 3.52 19.58
C ASP A 66 5.52 3.06 19.27
N THR A 67 5.83 1.79 19.58
CA THR A 67 7.16 1.22 19.37
C THR A 67 7.37 0.74 17.93
N TRP A 68 6.36 0.11 17.34
CA TRP A 68 6.53 -0.67 16.12
C TRP A 68 5.88 -0.08 14.87
N TRP A 69 4.90 0.83 15.01
CA TRP A 69 4.22 1.41 13.85
C TRP A 69 5.18 2.09 12.86
N PRO A 70 6.16 2.92 13.28
CA PRO A 70 7.09 3.52 12.33
C PRO A 70 7.94 2.48 11.57
N ALA A 71 8.30 1.37 12.23
CA ALA A 71 9.08 0.31 11.61
C ALA A 71 8.23 -0.52 10.62
N ILE A 72 6.95 -0.75 10.93
CA ILE A 72 5.99 -1.36 10.00
C ILE A 72 5.86 -0.50 8.74
N VAL A 73 5.62 0.81 8.90
CA VAL A 73 5.45 1.71 7.74
C VAL A 73 6.74 1.78 6.91
N ASN A 74 7.91 1.86 7.55
CA ASN A 74 9.20 1.79 6.86
C ASN A 74 9.38 0.48 6.07
N ALA A 75 8.99 -0.67 6.63
CA ALA A 75 9.05 -1.94 5.93
C ALA A 75 8.15 -1.93 4.67
N LEU A 76 6.95 -1.35 4.77
CA LEU A 76 6.05 -1.21 3.62
C LEU A 76 6.64 -0.28 2.55
N GLN A 77 7.19 0.86 2.94
CA GLN A 77 7.84 1.77 1.98
C GLN A 77 9.08 1.19 1.31
N ALA A 78 9.83 0.32 2.01
CA ALA A 78 10.99 -0.36 1.46
C ALA A 78 10.63 -1.53 0.53
N SER A 79 9.35 -1.88 0.40
CA SER A 79 8.91 -2.99 -0.44
C SER A 79 8.75 -2.58 -1.90
N ASP A 80 9.66 -3.08 -2.75
CA ASP A 80 9.59 -2.87 -4.20
C ASP A 80 8.36 -3.52 -4.87
N ASN A 81 7.61 -4.36 -4.16
CA ASN A 81 6.55 -5.20 -4.73
C ASN A 81 5.13 -4.67 -4.49
N ILE A 82 4.91 -3.71 -3.56
CA ILE A 82 3.55 -3.29 -3.21
C ILE A 82 2.85 -2.64 -4.41
N ALA A 83 3.53 -1.72 -5.11
CA ALA A 83 2.98 -1.09 -6.30
C ALA A 83 2.68 -2.11 -7.40
N ASP A 84 3.56 -3.10 -7.59
CA ASP A 84 3.36 -4.16 -8.57
C ASP A 84 2.13 -5.02 -8.26
N ILE A 85 1.97 -5.43 -7.00
CA ILE A 85 0.84 -6.24 -6.53
C ILE A 85 -0.47 -5.45 -6.65
N ALA A 86 -0.49 -4.21 -6.18
CA ALA A 86 -1.66 -3.35 -6.26
C ALA A 86 -2.09 -3.14 -7.71
N CYS A 87 -1.16 -2.80 -8.60
CA CYS A 87 -1.47 -2.54 -10.00
C CYS A 87 -1.87 -3.78 -10.78
N ALA A 88 -1.31 -4.96 -10.47
CA ALA A 88 -1.77 -6.22 -11.04
C ALA A 88 -3.22 -6.55 -10.68
N ALA A 89 -3.69 -6.13 -9.49
CA ALA A 89 -5.07 -6.29 -9.06
C ALA A 89 -6.02 -5.22 -9.66
N LEU A 90 -5.57 -3.97 -9.73
CA LEU A 90 -6.38 -2.82 -10.14
C LEU A 90 -6.56 -2.67 -11.65
N ASP A 91 -5.50 -2.92 -12.41
CA ASP A 91 -5.50 -2.74 -13.85
C ASP A 91 -4.72 -3.89 -14.52
N PRO A 92 -5.30 -5.11 -14.54
CA PRO A 92 -4.65 -6.27 -15.14
C PRO A 92 -4.42 -6.11 -16.65
N SER A 93 -5.12 -5.17 -17.29
CA SER A 93 -4.93 -4.82 -18.69
C SER A 93 -3.89 -3.70 -18.91
N CYS A 94 -3.51 -2.99 -17.86
CA CYS A 94 -2.74 -1.74 -17.92
C CYS A 94 -3.33 -0.78 -18.97
N ILE A 95 -4.59 -0.35 -18.86
CA ILE A 95 -5.18 0.60 -19.82
C ILE A 95 -5.83 1.77 -19.08
N VAL A 96 -5.17 2.93 -19.13
CA VAL A 96 -5.72 4.19 -18.61
C VAL A 96 -6.49 4.91 -19.73
N THR A 97 -7.82 4.99 -19.61
CA THR A 97 -8.68 5.64 -20.63
C THR A 97 -9.47 6.85 -20.14
N LYS A 98 -9.47 7.12 -18.82
CA LYS A 98 -10.20 8.23 -18.21
C LYS A 98 -9.27 9.42 -17.93
N ALA A 99 -9.83 10.63 -17.93
CA ALA A 99 -9.12 11.81 -17.46
C ALA A 99 -8.77 11.66 -15.97
N TRP A 100 -7.63 12.22 -15.56
CA TRP A 100 -7.20 12.22 -14.16
C TRP A 100 -7.73 13.48 -13.47
N ASP A 101 -8.96 13.39 -12.96
CA ASP A 101 -9.67 14.44 -12.22
C ASP A 101 -10.05 13.98 -10.81
N CYS A 102 -10.60 14.87 -9.98
CA CYS A 102 -10.97 14.59 -8.58
C CYS A 102 -11.90 13.36 -8.47
N ASP A 103 -12.92 13.24 -9.33
CA ASP A 103 -13.85 12.11 -9.29
C ASP A 103 -13.17 10.79 -9.68
N THR A 104 -12.29 10.81 -10.68
CA THR A 104 -11.51 9.63 -11.06
C THR A 104 -10.52 9.24 -9.96
N CYS A 105 -9.86 10.21 -9.32
CA CYS A 105 -8.99 9.95 -8.18
C CYS A 105 -9.74 9.24 -7.06
N LYS A 106 -10.90 9.76 -6.64
CA LYS A 106 -11.70 9.15 -5.57
C LYS A 106 -12.14 7.73 -5.89
N ALA A 107 -12.56 7.48 -7.13
CA ALA A 107 -12.93 6.15 -7.57
C ALA A 107 -11.72 5.18 -7.56
N ARG A 108 -10.54 5.64 -8.00
CA ARG A 108 -9.32 4.81 -7.98
C ARG A 108 -8.78 4.57 -6.58
N LEU A 109 -8.93 5.54 -5.69
CA LEU A 109 -8.60 5.38 -4.28
C LEU A 109 -9.48 4.29 -3.66
N ASP A 110 -10.80 4.32 -3.90
CA ASP A 110 -11.70 3.25 -3.43
C ASP A 110 -11.36 1.88 -4.04
N ASP A 111 -11.04 1.81 -5.35
CA ASP A 111 -10.56 0.57 -5.97
C ASP A 111 -9.31 0.02 -5.22
N LEU A 112 -8.34 0.87 -4.89
CA LEU A 112 -7.12 0.48 -4.17
C LEU A 112 -7.41 0.01 -2.74
N LEU A 113 -8.31 0.69 -2.03
CA LEU A 113 -8.71 0.28 -0.68
C LEU A 113 -9.39 -1.09 -0.69
N ASN A 114 -10.24 -1.36 -1.68
CA ASN A 114 -10.86 -2.68 -1.86
C ASN A 114 -9.82 -3.78 -2.12
N VAL A 115 -8.70 -3.47 -2.79
CA VAL A 115 -7.57 -4.39 -2.94
C VAL A 115 -6.87 -4.59 -1.61
N ALA A 116 -6.62 -3.53 -0.84
CA ALA A 116 -5.92 -3.58 0.44
C ALA A 116 -6.67 -4.44 1.48
N THR A 117 -8.01 -4.39 1.49
CA THR A 117 -8.87 -5.18 2.39
C THR A 117 -9.16 -6.60 1.89
N GLY A 118 -8.57 -7.03 0.78
CA GLY A 118 -8.77 -8.39 0.27
C GLY A 118 -8.11 -9.44 1.17
N ASP A 119 -8.78 -10.57 1.41
CA ASP A 119 -8.26 -11.66 2.25
C ASP A 119 -6.86 -12.13 1.82
N ALA A 120 -6.65 -12.26 0.51
CA ALA A 120 -5.37 -12.71 -0.04
C ALA A 120 -4.26 -11.67 0.18
N GLN A 121 -4.59 -10.38 0.05
CA GLN A 121 -3.68 -9.27 0.27
C GLN A 121 -3.35 -9.12 1.75
N THR A 122 -4.35 -9.23 2.63
CA THR A 122 -4.17 -9.22 4.09
C THR A 122 -3.28 -10.38 4.52
N ALA A 123 -3.51 -11.60 4.02
CA ALA A 123 -2.66 -12.74 4.33
C ALA A 123 -1.22 -12.56 3.83
N ALA A 124 -1.03 -11.98 2.64
CA ALA A 124 0.30 -11.68 2.10
C ALA A 124 1.03 -10.59 2.92
N LEU A 125 0.31 -9.55 3.35
CA LEU A 125 0.83 -8.49 4.21
C LEU A 125 1.28 -9.04 5.57
N LEU A 126 0.45 -9.87 6.22
CA LEU A 126 0.81 -10.54 7.47
C LEU A 126 2.06 -11.39 7.31
N ALA A 127 2.15 -12.19 6.24
CA ALA A 127 3.32 -13.02 5.97
C ALA A 127 4.58 -12.18 5.70
N TYR A 128 4.44 -11.03 5.04
CA TYR A 128 5.53 -10.10 4.78
C TYR A 128 6.06 -9.47 6.08
N LEU A 129 5.17 -8.91 6.90
CA LEU A 129 5.53 -8.26 8.17
C LEU A 129 6.10 -9.26 9.18
N LYS A 130 5.62 -10.49 9.19
CA LYS A 130 6.18 -11.55 10.04
C LYS A 130 7.55 -12.05 9.59
N GLY A 131 7.98 -11.70 8.38
CA GLY A 131 9.22 -12.15 7.79
C GLY A 131 10.41 -11.22 8.05
N PRO A 132 11.49 -11.37 7.26
CA PRO A 132 12.75 -10.61 7.38
C PRO A 132 12.63 -9.10 7.18
N ALA A 133 11.50 -8.63 6.65
CA ALA A 133 11.26 -7.19 6.48
C ALA A 133 10.95 -6.49 7.80
N PHE A 134 10.47 -7.22 8.82
CA PHE A 134 10.07 -6.62 10.09
C PHE A 134 10.28 -7.58 11.29
N CYS A 135 9.42 -8.58 11.52
CA CYS A 135 9.51 -9.37 12.77
C CYS A 135 10.75 -10.26 12.89
N ASP A 136 11.27 -10.81 11.78
CA ASP A 136 12.50 -11.61 11.80
C ASP A 136 13.77 -10.72 11.80
N ASP A 137 13.62 -9.39 11.68
CA ASP A 137 14.73 -8.46 11.85
C ASP A 137 15.00 -8.22 13.34
N ALA A 138 16.05 -8.86 13.84
CA ALA A 138 16.48 -8.73 15.23
C ALA A 138 16.88 -7.30 15.66
N SER A 139 17.10 -6.38 14.70
CA SER A 139 17.32 -4.96 14.99
C SER A 139 16.03 -4.18 15.25
N VAL A 140 14.89 -4.73 14.83
CA VAL A 140 13.56 -4.13 14.94
C VAL A 140 12.74 -4.80 16.04
N SER A 141 12.71 -6.13 16.07
CA SER A 141 12.09 -6.91 17.13
C SER A 141 13.09 -7.84 17.81
N PRO A 142 13.30 -7.73 19.13
CA PRO A 142 14.14 -8.67 19.86
C PRO A 142 13.53 -10.06 19.99
N ASP A 143 12.22 -10.21 19.74
CA ASP A 143 11.49 -11.48 19.78
C ASP A 143 10.51 -11.57 18.61
N ALA A 144 10.84 -12.39 17.62
CA ALA A 144 10.04 -12.57 16.42
C ALA A 144 8.65 -13.17 16.71
N ALA A 145 8.52 -14.01 17.76
CA ALA A 145 7.24 -14.61 18.11
C ALA A 145 6.29 -13.56 18.70
N VAL A 146 6.77 -12.73 19.63
CA VAL A 146 5.97 -11.64 20.22
C VAL A 146 5.56 -10.62 19.17
N CYS A 147 6.47 -10.28 18.25
CA CYS A 147 6.15 -9.40 17.12
C CYS A 147 5.08 -10.02 16.21
N GLY A 148 5.20 -11.31 15.90
CA GLY A 148 4.22 -12.02 15.07
C GLY A 148 2.83 -12.03 15.68
N ASP A 149 2.72 -12.25 16.99
CA ASP A 149 1.44 -12.20 17.72
C ASP A 149 0.83 -10.80 17.71
N PHE A 150 1.65 -9.75 17.85
CA PHE A 150 1.20 -8.36 17.72
C PHE A 150 0.68 -8.04 16.32
N VAL A 151 1.42 -8.43 15.28
CA VAL A 151 1.01 -8.24 13.88
C VAL A 151 -0.32 -8.94 13.61
N ASP A 152 -0.52 -10.16 14.10
CA ASP A 152 -1.79 -10.90 13.96
C ASP A 152 -2.95 -10.21 14.67
N ALA A 153 -2.73 -9.73 15.90
CA ALA A 153 -3.78 -9.11 16.70
C ALA A 153 -4.19 -7.75 16.13
N LEU A 154 -3.23 -6.97 15.62
CA LEU A 154 -3.44 -5.57 15.28
C LEU A 154 -3.79 -5.34 13.81
N ALA A 155 -3.12 -6.05 12.88
CA ALA A 155 -3.17 -5.68 11.47
C ALA A 155 -4.58 -5.70 10.86
N PRO A 156 -5.47 -6.67 11.13
CA PRO A 156 -6.82 -6.65 10.57
C PRO A 156 -7.60 -5.38 10.96
N CYS A 157 -7.59 -5.02 12.25
CA CYS A 157 -8.25 -3.80 12.72
C CYS A 157 -7.57 -2.53 12.19
N ALA A 158 -6.24 -2.52 12.10
CA ALA A 158 -5.50 -1.37 11.59
C ALA A 158 -5.84 -1.10 10.11
N ILE A 159 -5.87 -2.14 9.28
CA ILE A 159 -6.27 -2.04 7.87
C ILE A 159 -7.67 -1.45 7.77
N ASP A 160 -8.65 -2.04 8.46
CA ASP A 160 -10.04 -1.58 8.42
C ASP A 160 -10.21 -0.14 8.90
N SER A 161 -9.51 0.24 9.98
CA SER A 161 -9.61 1.58 10.58
C SER A 161 -9.01 2.65 9.68
N LEU A 162 -7.86 2.38 9.08
CA LEU A 162 -7.21 3.31 8.16
C LEU A 162 -8.00 3.45 6.85
N VAL A 163 -8.50 2.33 6.31
CA VAL A 163 -9.39 2.35 5.13
C VAL A 163 -10.62 3.20 5.39
N ALA A 164 -11.25 3.07 6.57
CA ALA A 164 -12.42 3.85 6.93
C ALA A 164 -12.13 5.37 6.96
N VAL A 165 -10.94 5.79 7.41
CA VAL A 165 -10.53 7.20 7.37
C VAL A 165 -10.40 7.70 5.93
N VAL A 166 -9.76 6.93 5.06
CA VAL A 166 -9.61 7.31 3.64
C VAL A 166 -10.97 7.39 2.94
N GLN A 167 -11.89 6.48 3.23
CA GLN A 167 -13.25 6.49 2.68
C GLN A 167 -14.11 7.63 3.22
N ALA A 168 -13.86 8.09 4.45
CA ALA A 168 -14.58 9.22 5.04
C ALA A 168 -14.13 10.57 4.47
N GLU A 169 -12.87 10.68 4.04
CA GLU A 169 -12.26 11.93 3.59
C GLU A 169 -11.58 11.84 2.21
N PRO A 170 -12.21 11.27 1.17
CA PRO A 170 -11.52 10.99 -0.09
C PRO A 170 -11.07 12.26 -0.83
N ASP A 171 -11.74 13.39 -0.62
CA ASP A 171 -11.30 14.69 -1.13
C ASP A 171 -9.97 15.14 -0.50
N ARG A 172 -9.74 14.88 0.80
CA ARG A 172 -8.47 15.20 1.48
C ARG A 172 -7.32 14.48 0.80
N PHE A 173 -7.40 13.16 0.68
CA PHE A 173 -6.32 12.35 0.11
C PHE A 173 -6.08 12.67 -1.37
N CYS A 174 -7.14 12.91 -2.16
CA CYS A 174 -6.98 13.33 -3.55
C CYS A 174 -6.39 14.73 -3.71
N ASN A 175 -6.59 15.65 -2.75
CA ASN A 175 -5.89 16.93 -2.72
C ASN A 175 -4.44 16.78 -2.26
N GLU A 176 -4.20 16.22 -1.07
CA GLU A 176 -2.87 16.17 -0.46
C GLU A 176 -1.87 15.39 -1.33
N ILE A 177 -2.31 14.30 -1.97
CA ILE A 177 -1.43 13.43 -2.78
C ILE A 177 -1.33 13.92 -4.22
N PHE A 178 -2.43 14.36 -4.83
CA PHE A 178 -2.51 14.60 -6.28
C PHE A 178 -2.91 16.03 -6.69
N GLN A 179 -3.30 16.89 -5.75
CA GLN A 179 -3.72 18.29 -5.97
C GLN A 179 -4.92 18.41 -6.94
N LEU A 180 -5.88 17.50 -6.82
CA LEU A 180 -7.04 17.40 -7.73
C LEU A 180 -8.36 17.90 -7.14
N CYS A 181 -8.51 17.77 -5.83
CA CYS A 181 -9.61 18.29 -5.03
C CYS A 181 -9.02 19.41 -4.13
#